data_AF-A0A9X2FJG0-F1
#
_entry.id   AF-A0A9X2FJG0-F1
#
_cell.length_a   1.000
_cell.length_b   1.000
_cell.length_c   1.000
_cell.angle_alpha   90.00
_cell.angle_beta   90.00
_cell.angle_gamma   90.00
#
_symmetry.space_group_name_H-M   'P 1'
#
loop_
_entity.id
_entity.type
_entity.pdbx_description
1 polymer ?
#
loop_
_entity_poly.entity_id
_entity_poly.type
_entity_poly.pdbx_seq_one_letter_code
_entity_poly.pdbx_strand_id
1 'polypeptide(L)'
;MKLVIKGIVGLSILGSLAGCGNQGTNNTAKTDANQSVSKKKTSKKVQKKVSSSIFLSSESSSNSSSDSSNNNITSSSSKETATTSSVNEKTVGVMVALLDNPNWFKEYIQEGELYYGVESTNSDEELQGYNYITANGDPTSYIYYKIDGESVTYKQWIPSNSSVADGHMETKVATVEQLESDYYSSQAQKSEVDGYANNLKDESSYTAN
;
A
#
# COMPACT_ATOMS: atom_id res chain seq x y z
N MET A 1 -18.82 32.68 -23.64
CA MET A 1 -17.34 32.55 -23.59
C MET A 1 -16.84 33.21 -22.31
N LYS A 2 -16.14 32.48 -21.44
CA LYS A 2 -15.45 33.04 -20.27
C LYS A 2 -14.04 32.44 -20.21
N LEU A 3 -13.09 33.27 -19.80
CA LEU A 3 -11.65 33.10 -20.01
C LEU A 3 -11.04 32.17 -18.96
N VAL A 4 -10.14 31.27 -19.39
CA VAL A 4 -9.33 30.43 -18.50
C VAL A 4 -8.02 31.17 -18.17
N ILE A 5 -7.65 31.23 -16.89
CA ILE A 5 -6.32 31.61 -16.45
C ILE A 5 -5.84 30.57 -15.44
N LYS A 6 -5.05 29.60 -15.89
CA LYS A 6 -4.27 28.70 -15.02
C LYS A 6 -2.86 29.28 -14.88
N GLY A 7 -2.54 29.83 -13.71
CA GLY A 7 -1.22 30.40 -13.44
C GLY A 7 -0.17 29.31 -13.17
N ILE A 8 0.93 29.34 -13.90
CA ILE A 8 2.12 28.53 -13.62
C ILE A 8 3.02 29.33 -12.67
N VAL A 9 3.35 28.75 -11.51
CA VAL A 9 4.44 29.24 -10.65
C VAL A 9 5.48 28.14 -10.55
N GLY A 10 6.51 28.23 -11.38
CA GLY A 10 7.75 27.47 -11.17
C GLY A 10 8.68 28.28 -10.26
N LEU A 11 9.28 27.64 -9.26
CA LEU A 11 10.33 28.26 -8.44
C LEU A 11 11.54 27.34 -8.29
N SER A 12 12.50 27.59 -9.17
CA SER A 12 13.96 27.49 -9.08
C SER A 12 14.63 26.50 -8.10
N ILE A 13 15.46 25.66 -8.71
CA ILE A 13 16.51 24.84 -8.09
C ILE A 13 17.60 25.73 -7.46
N LEU A 14 18.14 25.32 -6.31
CA LEU A 14 19.46 25.73 -5.81
C LEU A 14 20.21 24.47 -5.33
N GLY A 15 21.44 24.29 -5.79
CA GLY A 15 22.17 23.02 -5.65
C GLY A 15 23.34 23.06 -4.68
N SER A 16 23.70 21.85 -4.22
CA SER A 16 25.04 21.37 -3.88
C SER A 16 25.99 22.23 -3.02
N LEU A 17 26.36 21.70 -1.85
CA LEU A 17 27.74 21.84 -1.38
C LEU A 17 28.25 20.56 -0.70
N ALA A 18 29.38 20.05 -1.19
CA ALA A 18 30.07 18.90 -0.61
C ALA A 18 31.04 19.34 0.50
N GLY A 19 31.20 18.52 1.53
CA GLY A 19 32.06 18.85 2.67
C GLY A 19 32.51 17.63 3.48
N CYS A 20 33.38 16.79 2.90
CA CYS A 20 34.18 15.84 3.68
C CYS A 20 35.46 16.56 4.16
N GLY A 21 35.59 16.80 5.47
CA GLY A 21 36.75 17.45 6.10
C GLY A 21 37.42 16.53 7.12
N ASN A 22 38.74 16.38 7.01
CA ASN A 22 39.54 15.38 7.74
C ASN A 22 40.58 16.04 8.65
N GLN A 23 40.63 15.63 9.94
CA GLN A 23 41.71 15.82 10.94
C GLN A 23 42.18 17.28 11.20
N GLY A 24 42.53 17.70 12.41
CA GLY A 24 42.61 17.05 13.72
C GLY A 24 43.67 17.76 14.57
N THR A 25 43.61 17.67 15.91
CA THR A 25 44.73 18.02 16.81
C THR A 25 44.57 17.27 18.12
N ASN A 26 45.42 16.29 18.37
CA ASN A 26 45.52 15.61 19.66
C ASN A 26 46.57 16.27 20.55
N ASN A 27 46.31 16.23 21.86
CA ASN A 27 47.28 16.55 22.89
C ASN A 27 48.44 15.53 22.95
N THR A 28 49.46 15.92 23.70
CA THR A 28 50.52 15.09 24.32
C THR A 28 51.84 15.00 23.54
N ALA A 29 52.89 15.51 24.18
CA ALA A 29 54.27 15.25 23.81
C ALA A 29 55.03 14.72 25.04
N LYS A 30 55.54 13.49 24.97
CA LYS A 30 56.93 13.12 25.32
C LYS A 30 57.18 11.61 25.24
N THR A 31 58.39 11.26 24.80
CA THR A 31 59.19 10.04 25.12
C THR A 31 58.56 8.66 24.79
N ASP A 32 59.30 7.67 24.28
CA ASP A 32 60.72 7.61 23.89
C ASP A 32 60.96 6.52 22.81
N ALA A 33 62.21 6.42 22.36
CA ALA A 33 62.70 5.57 21.26
C ALA A 33 62.25 4.08 21.24
N ASN A 34 62.08 3.51 20.03
CA ASN A 34 63.10 2.59 19.49
C ASN A 34 63.04 2.41 17.94
N GLN A 35 63.95 1.58 17.43
CA GLN A 35 64.61 1.62 16.11
C GLN A 35 64.10 0.56 15.10
N SER A 36 64.59 0.67 13.85
CA SER A 36 64.50 -0.28 12.70
C SER A 36 63.17 -0.26 11.93
N VAL A 37 63.06 0.25 10.69
CA VAL A 37 63.81 0.04 9.42
C VAL A 37 63.49 -1.29 8.72
N SER A 38 62.62 -1.23 7.69
CA SER A 38 62.99 -1.67 6.32
C SER A 38 61.97 -1.28 5.24
N LYS A 39 62.47 -1.05 4.02
CA LYS A 39 61.74 -0.62 2.82
C LYS A 39 61.67 -1.76 1.78
N LYS A 40 60.56 -1.89 1.02
CA LYS A 40 60.49 -2.20 -0.44
C LYS A 40 59.01 -2.48 -0.82
N LYS A 41 58.40 -1.79 -1.79
CA LYS A 41 58.56 -1.72 -3.27
C LYS A 41 57.67 -2.71 -4.05
N THR A 42 56.61 -2.15 -4.66
CA THR A 42 56.31 -2.20 -6.12
C THR A 42 56.10 -3.56 -6.82
N SER A 43 54.91 -3.79 -7.42
CA SER A 43 54.75 -3.82 -8.91
C SER A 43 53.34 -4.22 -9.42
N LYS A 44 53.08 -3.83 -10.69
CA LYS A 44 51.86 -4.06 -11.51
C LYS A 44 51.79 -5.50 -12.08
N LYS A 45 50.60 -5.98 -12.52
CA LYS A 45 50.17 -5.96 -13.96
C LYS A 45 49.00 -6.91 -14.33
N VAL A 46 47.92 -6.28 -14.85
CA VAL A 46 46.91 -6.67 -15.88
C VAL A 46 46.91 -8.07 -16.53
N GLN A 47 45.72 -8.67 -16.64
CA GLN A 47 45.23 -9.59 -17.71
C GLN A 47 43.72 -9.32 -18.01
N LYS A 48 43.16 -9.79 -19.15
CA LYS A 48 41.70 -9.81 -19.51
C LYS A 48 41.43 -10.73 -20.73
N LYS A 49 40.18 -11.22 -20.91
CA LYS A 49 39.57 -12.12 -21.94
C LYS A 49 39.23 -13.54 -21.42
N VAL A 50 38.19 -14.29 -21.84
CA VAL A 50 37.11 -14.15 -22.87
C VAL A 50 35.83 -14.96 -22.48
N SER A 51 34.73 -14.74 -23.20
CA SER A 51 33.43 -15.49 -23.27
C SER A 51 33.56 -16.96 -23.77
N SER A 52 32.55 -17.85 -23.90
CA SER A 52 31.06 -17.76 -23.95
C SER A 52 30.35 -19.11 -23.65
N SER A 53 29.06 -19.05 -23.24
CA SER A 53 27.88 -19.95 -23.50
C SER A 53 27.99 -21.41 -23.99
N ILE A 54 27.06 -22.28 -23.53
CA ILE A 54 26.22 -23.17 -24.37
C ILE A 54 25.00 -23.72 -23.57
N PHE A 55 23.86 -23.93 -24.26
CA PHE A 55 22.60 -24.52 -23.77
C PHE A 55 22.59 -26.06 -23.89
N LEU A 56 21.82 -26.76 -23.05
CA LEU A 56 21.20 -28.05 -23.42
C LEU A 56 19.85 -28.26 -22.73
N SER A 57 18.86 -28.71 -23.51
CA SER A 57 17.56 -29.22 -23.06
C SER A 57 17.42 -30.68 -23.48
N SER A 58 16.60 -31.48 -22.79
CA SER A 58 16.13 -32.79 -23.27
C SER A 58 14.83 -33.21 -22.58
N GLU A 59 13.82 -33.57 -23.37
CA GLU A 59 12.57 -34.26 -22.97
C GLU A 59 12.85 -35.78 -22.75
N SER A 60 11.99 -36.59 -22.09
CA SER A 60 10.62 -36.36 -21.57
C SER A 60 10.46 -36.60 -20.04
N SER A 61 9.84 -37.62 -19.42
CA SER A 61 9.22 -38.90 -19.86
C SER A 61 8.10 -39.38 -18.90
N SER A 62 7.13 -40.15 -19.41
CA SER A 62 5.90 -40.60 -18.72
C SER A 62 5.92 -42.04 -18.17
N ASN A 63 5.42 -42.25 -16.94
CA ASN A 63 4.36 -43.23 -16.68
C ASN A 63 3.53 -42.85 -15.43
N SER A 64 2.25 -43.23 -15.42
CA SER A 64 1.23 -42.76 -14.47
C SER A 64 0.69 -43.86 -13.55
N SER A 65 0.48 -43.53 -12.27
CA SER A 65 -0.64 -44.01 -11.43
C SER A 65 -0.57 -43.32 -10.06
N SER A 66 -1.47 -42.39 -9.73
CA SER A 66 -2.80 -42.66 -9.13
C SER A 66 -2.73 -42.78 -7.60
N ASP A 67 -2.87 -41.66 -6.91
CA ASP A 67 -3.68 -41.66 -5.69
C ASP A 67 -4.52 -40.37 -5.61
N SER A 68 -5.76 -40.48 -5.15
CA SER A 68 -6.77 -39.43 -5.30
C SER A 68 -6.95 -38.64 -4.01
N SER A 69 -6.71 -37.33 -4.07
CA SER A 69 -7.11 -36.40 -3.02
C SER A 69 -7.78 -35.19 -3.66
N ASN A 70 -9.11 -35.25 -3.70
CA ASN A 70 -9.97 -34.26 -4.35
C ASN A 70 -10.04 -32.98 -3.50
N ASN A 71 -8.99 -32.17 -3.53
CA ASN A 71 -9.02 -30.80 -3.02
C ASN A 71 -9.86 -29.95 -3.96
N ASN A 72 -11.18 -30.04 -3.78
CA ASN A 72 -12.14 -29.14 -4.39
C ASN A 72 -11.94 -27.76 -3.76
N ILE A 73 -11.02 -26.98 -4.33
CA ILE A 73 -10.87 -25.56 -4.01
C ILE A 73 -12.14 -24.90 -4.50
N THR A 74 -13.10 -24.75 -3.59
CA THR A 74 -14.24 -23.86 -3.77
C THR A 74 -13.70 -22.44 -3.79
N SER A 75 -13.23 -22.01 -4.96
CA SER A 75 -13.11 -20.59 -5.28
C SER A 75 -14.51 -20.01 -5.20
N SER A 76 -14.86 -19.49 -4.02
CA SER A 76 -16.06 -18.71 -3.81
C SER A 76 -16.01 -17.55 -4.80
N SER A 77 -16.79 -17.67 -5.88
CA SER A 77 -16.84 -16.68 -6.93
C SER A 77 -17.43 -15.40 -6.35
N SER A 78 -16.56 -14.50 -5.89
CA SER A 78 -16.86 -13.09 -5.78
C SER A 78 -17.54 -12.70 -7.08
N LYS A 79 -18.77 -12.22 -6.99
CA LYS A 79 -19.56 -11.87 -8.15
C LYS A 79 -18.97 -10.57 -8.69
N GLU A 80 -18.00 -10.69 -9.61
CA GLU A 80 -17.39 -9.54 -10.28
C GLU A 80 -18.46 -8.75 -11.02
N THR A 81 -19.05 -7.79 -10.33
CA THR A 81 -19.67 -6.62 -10.93
C THR A 81 -18.56 -5.89 -11.66
N ALA A 82 -18.55 -5.98 -12.99
CA ALA A 82 -17.53 -5.39 -13.84
C ALA A 82 -17.57 -3.85 -13.74
N THR A 83 -16.90 -3.30 -12.72
CA THR A 83 -16.64 -1.89 -12.55
C THR A 83 -15.61 -1.46 -13.59
N THR A 84 -15.91 -0.41 -14.35
CA THR A 84 -15.03 0.13 -15.40
C THR A 84 -13.79 0.86 -14.87
N SER A 85 -13.63 0.90 -13.55
CA SER A 85 -12.49 1.47 -12.83
C SER A 85 -11.29 0.52 -12.88
N SER A 86 -10.12 0.99 -13.34
CA SER A 86 -8.90 0.17 -13.33
C SER A 86 -8.29 -0.04 -11.94
N VAL A 87 -8.85 0.63 -10.92
CA VAL A 87 -8.39 0.65 -9.55
C VAL A 87 -9.10 -0.43 -8.73
N ASN A 88 -8.34 -1.16 -7.92
CA ASN A 88 -8.85 -2.24 -7.08
C ASN A 88 -9.86 -1.74 -6.03
N GLU A 89 -10.87 -2.56 -5.69
CA GLU A 89 -11.91 -2.20 -4.73
C GLU A 89 -11.37 -1.84 -3.34
N LYS A 90 -10.31 -2.52 -2.84
CA LYS A 90 -9.62 -2.15 -1.58
C LYS A 90 -9.00 -0.76 -1.69
N THR A 91 -8.30 -0.48 -2.79
CA THR A 91 -7.68 0.83 -3.06
C THR A 91 -8.74 1.95 -3.09
N VAL A 92 -9.92 1.70 -3.66
CA VAL A 92 -11.05 2.65 -3.59
C VAL A 92 -11.54 2.84 -2.15
N GLY A 93 -11.67 1.76 -1.36
CA GLY A 93 -12.02 1.86 0.06
C GLY A 93 -11.06 2.72 0.88
N VAL A 94 -9.75 2.56 0.65
CA VAL A 94 -8.72 3.42 1.27
C VAL A 94 -8.93 4.89 0.89
N MET A 95 -9.20 5.20 -0.38
CA MET A 95 -9.48 6.58 -0.80
C MET A 95 -10.76 7.15 -0.17
N VAL A 96 -11.80 6.34 -0.01
CA VAL A 96 -13.04 6.73 0.71
C VAL A 96 -12.75 7.00 2.18
N ALA A 97 -12.01 6.14 2.87
CA ALA A 97 -11.66 6.33 4.28
C ALA A 97 -10.77 7.57 4.51
N LEU A 98 -9.84 7.85 3.57
CA LEU A 98 -9.05 9.09 3.55
C LEU A 98 -9.90 10.34 3.28
N LEU A 99 -10.98 10.23 2.50
CA LEU A 99 -11.91 11.32 2.25
C LEU A 99 -12.80 11.63 3.47
N ASP A 100 -13.32 10.60 4.13
CA ASP A 100 -14.30 10.74 5.20
C ASP A 100 -13.65 11.07 6.56
N ASN A 101 -12.66 10.28 6.99
CA ASN A 101 -11.96 10.48 8.27
C ASN A 101 -10.48 10.09 8.19
N PRO A 102 -9.62 10.94 7.58
CA PRO A 102 -8.22 10.60 7.32
C PRO A 102 -7.38 10.41 8.60
N ASN A 103 -7.74 11.05 9.70
CA ASN A 103 -7.02 10.92 10.97
C ASN A 103 -7.27 9.54 11.58
N TRP A 104 -8.55 9.16 11.74
CA TRP A 104 -8.95 7.84 12.19
C TRP A 104 -8.33 6.74 11.31
N PHE A 105 -8.48 6.85 9.99
CA PHE A 105 -7.94 5.84 9.08
C PHE A 105 -6.43 5.67 9.23
N LYS A 106 -5.67 6.78 9.31
CA LYS A 106 -4.21 6.74 9.42
C LYS A 106 -3.71 6.25 10.78
N GLU A 107 -4.48 6.42 11.85
CA GLU A 107 -4.18 5.89 13.19
C GLU A 107 -4.33 4.36 13.19
N TYR A 108 -5.53 3.84 12.94
CA TYR A 108 -5.80 2.40 13.02
C TYR A 108 -5.07 1.57 11.94
N ILE A 109 -4.76 2.12 10.75
CA ILE A 109 -3.94 1.39 9.76
C ILE A 109 -2.47 1.25 10.16
N GLN A 110 -1.94 2.18 10.96
CA GLN A 110 -0.56 2.11 11.49
C GLN A 110 -0.45 1.13 12.65
N GLU A 111 -1.50 1.04 13.47
CA GLU A 111 -1.62 0.04 14.54
C GLU A 111 -1.98 -1.36 13.99
N GLY A 112 -2.39 -1.42 12.72
CA GLY A 112 -2.75 -2.67 12.03
C GLY A 112 -4.10 -3.21 12.49
N GLU A 113 -5.00 -2.36 12.97
CA GLU A 113 -6.31 -2.73 13.51
C GLU A 113 -7.44 -2.62 12.48
N LEU A 114 -7.16 -2.11 11.27
CA LEU A 114 -8.15 -2.07 10.20
C LEU A 114 -8.28 -3.38 9.43
N TYR A 115 -9.54 -3.77 9.23
CA TYR A 115 -9.97 -4.92 8.44
C TYR A 115 -10.77 -4.45 7.23
N TYR A 116 -10.69 -5.22 6.15
CA TYR A 116 -11.52 -5.11 4.97
C TYR A 116 -12.42 -6.35 4.86
N GLY A 117 -13.67 -6.14 4.49
CA GLY A 117 -14.63 -7.22 4.23
C GLY A 117 -15.67 -6.81 3.18
N VAL A 118 -16.56 -7.75 2.90
CA VAL A 118 -17.71 -7.56 2.00
C VAL A 118 -18.95 -8.00 2.73
N GLU A 119 -19.95 -7.12 2.78
CA GLU A 119 -21.16 -7.33 3.56
C GLU A 119 -22.00 -8.48 2.98
N SER A 120 -22.41 -9.39 3.86
CA SER A 120 -22.98 -10.68 3.48
C SER A 120 -24.41 -10.54 2.93
N THR A 121 -24.88 -11.57 2.21
CA THR A 121 -26.28 -11.64 1.77
C THR A 121 -27.28 -11.96 2.88
N ASN A 122 -26.82 -12.19 4.12
CA ASN A 122 -27.67 -12.42 5.30
C ASN A 122 -27.78 -11.19 6.21
N SER A 123 -27.10 -10.09 5.83
CA SER A 123 -27.04 -8.83 6.57
C SER A 123 -28.15 -7.88 6.10
N ASP A 124 -28.24 -6.69 6.70
CA ASP A 124 -29.26 -5.69 6.36
C ASP A 124 -29.34 -5.43 4.84
N GLU A 125 -30.56 -5.47 4.29
CA GLU A 125 -30.81 -5.35 2.84
C GLU A 125 -30.21 -4.06 2.23
N GLU A 126 -30.06 -3.02 3.05
CA GLU A 126 -29.49 -1.72 2.66
C GLU A 126 -27.97 -1.75 2.44
N LEU A 127 -27.25 -2.65 3.12
CA LEU A 127 -25.79 -2.78 3.08
C LEU A 127 -25.32 -4.01 2.31
N GLN A 128 -26.22 -4.93 1.94
CA GLN A 128 -25.90 -6.16 1.21
C GLN A 128 -24.98 -5.92 -0.02
N GLY A 129 -23.81 -6.56 -0.02
CA GLY A 129 -22.83 -6.43 -1.09
C GLY A 129 -22.11 -5.08 -1.16
N TYR A 130 -22.14 -4.27 -0.10
CA TYR A 130 -21.16 -3.20 0.09
C TYR A 130 -19.83 -3.81 0.52
N ASN A 131 -18.73 -3.27 0.01
CA ASN A 131 -17.42 -3.42 0.64
C ASN A 131 -17.40 -2.62 1.96
N TYR A 132 -16.54 -2.95 2.89
CA TYR A 132 -16.33 -2.11 4.07
C TYR A 132 -14.90 -2.13 4.58
N ILE A 133 -14.52 -1.05 5.28
CA ILE A 133 -13.34 -0.99 6.14
C ILE A 133 -13.83 -0.75 7.58
N THR A 134 -13.26 -1.47 8.54
CA THR A 134 -13.63 -1.34 9.96
C THR A 134 -12.42 -1.53 10.89
N ALA A 135 -12.42 -0.81 12.02
CA ALA A 135 -11.51 -1.08 13.15
C ALA A 135 -12.03 -2.23 14.05
N ASN A 136 -13.22 -2.77 13.75
CA ASN A 136 -14.00 -3.68 14.59
C ASN A 136 -14.50 -3.01 15.90
N GLY A 137 -15.47 -3.64 16.56
CA GLY A 137 -16.07 -3.15 17.81
C GLY A 137 -17.45 -2.52 17.60
N ASP A 138 -17.55 -1.20 17.61
CA ASP A 138 -18.82 -0.47 17.58
C ASP A 138 -19.22 -0.02 16.15
N PRO A 139 -20.51 0.24 15.87
CA PRO A 139 -20.98 0.50 14.50
C PRO A 139 -20.42 1.79 13.87
N THR A 140 -19.91 2.75 14.64
CA THR A 140 -19.28 3.97 14.10
C THR A 140 -17.92 3.69 13.46
N SER A 141 -17.28 2.56 13.80
CA SER A 141 -15.99 2.13 13.23
C SER A 141 -16.08 1.66 11.77
N TYR A 142 -17.28 1.46 11.23
CA TYR A 142 -17.48 0.92 9.88
C TYR A 142 -17.67 2.03 8.84
N ILE A 143 -16.90 1.96 7.77
CA ILE A 143 -17.10 2.71 6.53
C ILE A 143 -17.48 1.72 5.44
N TYR A 144 -18.77 1.63 5.14
CA TYR A 144 -19.30 0.84 4.03
C TYR A 144 -19.19 1.63 2.73
N TYR A 145 -18.87 0.98 1.61
CA TYR A 145 -18.83 1.62 0.31
C TYR A 145 -19.16 0.67 -0.84
N LYS A 146 -19.67 1.23 -1.92
CA LYS A 146 -20.02 0.51 -3.15
C LYS A 146 -19.70 1.36 -4.37
N ILE A 147 -19.15 0.70 -5.39
CA ILE A 147 -18.71 1.32 -6.64
C ILE A 147 -19.77 1.01 -7.70
N ASP A 148 -20.47 2.05 -8.16
CA ASP A 148 -21.53 1.96 -9.17
C ASP A 148 -21.10 2.80 -10.38
N GLY A 149 -20.20 2.24 -11.19
CA GLY A 149 -19.60 2.91 -12.35
C GLY A 149 -18.60 4.00 -11.93
N GLU A 150 -18.88 5.25 -12.31
CA GLU A 150 -18.06 6.42 -11.95
C GLU A 150 -18.37 6.98 -10.56
N SER A 151 -19.42 6.50 -9.90
CA SER A 151 -19.84 6.94 -8.55
C SER A 151 -19.43 5.92 -7.48
N VAL A 152 -19.07 6.43 -6.32
CA VAL A 152 -18.84 5.63 -5.11
C VAL A 152 -19.81 6.11 -4.03
N THR A 153 -20.79 5.28 -3.71
CA THR A 153 -21.70 5.52 -2.58
C THR A 153 -21.06 4.95 -1.33
N TYR A 154 -20.98 5.73 -0.26
CA TYR A 154 -20.43 5.27 1.02
C TYR A 154 -21.29 5.68 2.20
N LYS A 155 -21.25 4.87 3.26
CA LYS A 155 -22.15 4.97 4.42
C LYS A 155 -21.39 4.73 5.71
N GLN A 156 -21.79 5.46 6.75
CA GLN A 156 -21.27 5.31 8.11
C GLN A 156 -22.39 5.53 9.12
N TRP A 157 -22.32 4.85 10.25
CA TRP A 157 -23.23 5.08 11.37
C TRP A 157 -22.82 6.33 12.14
N ILE A 158 -23.68 7.36 12.12
CA ILE A 158 -23.48 8.60 12.86
C ILE A 158 -24.23 8.52 14.18
N PRO A 159 -23.54 8.55 15.34
CA PRO A 159 -24.18 8.44 16.64
C PRO A 159 -24.99 9.71 16.95
N SER A 160 -26.08 9.54 17.69
CA SER A 160 -26.83 10.67 18.24
C SER A 160 -26.14 11.25 19.47
N ASN A 161 -26.46 12.49 19.81
CA ASN A 161 -25.92 13.17 21.01
C ASN A 161 -26.24 12.42 22.33
N SER A 162 -27.25 11.55 22.35
CA SER A 162 -27.68 10.75 23.50
C SER A 162 -26.98 9.39 23.60
N SER A 163 -26.83 8.69 22.48
CA SER A 163 -26.24 7.36 22.42
C SER A 163 -25.84 6.96 21.00
N VAL A 164 -24.98 5.95 20.90
CA VAL A 164 -24.69 5.27 19.62
C VAL A 164 -25.91 4.53 19.10
N ALA A 165 -26.74 3.93 19.97
CA ALA A 165 -27.91 3.15 19.57
C ALA A 165 -29.02 3.99 18.91
N ASP A 166 -29.15 5.26 19.30
CA ASP A 166 -30.10 6.22 18.70
C ASP A 166 -29.54 6.92 17.45
N GLY A 167 -28.41 6.44 16.90
CA GLY A 167 -27.78 6.98 15.70
C GLY A 167 -28.58 6.72 14.42
N HIS A 168 -27.96 7.01 13.28
CA HIS A 168 -28.51 6.74 11.96
C HIS A 168 -27.41 6.48 10.94
N MET A 169 -27.74 5.77 9.85
CA MET A 169 -26.84 5.60 8.73
C MET A 169 -26.83 6.88 7.88
N GLU A 170 -25.71 7.59 7.82
CA GLU A 170 -25.51 8.67 6.86
C GLU A 170 -25.03 8.08 5.53
N THR A 171 -25.60 8.54 4.41
CA THR A 171 -25.18 8.14 3.06
C THR A 171 -24.56 9.33 2.33
N LYS A 172 -23.34 9.14 1.84
CA LYS A 172 -22.54 10.11 1.09
C LYS A 172 -22.18 9.54 -0.28
N VAL A 173 -21.83 10.40 -1.22
CA VAL A 173 -21.41 10.00 -2.58
C VAL A 173 -20.17 10.81 -2.97
N ALA A 174 -19.19 10.12 -3.55
CA ALA A 174 -18.04 10.70 -4.23
C ALA A 174 -17.98 10.18 -5.68
N THR A 175 -17.17 10.79 -6.54
CA THR A 175 -16.83 10.20 -7.86
C THR A 175 -15.47 9.53 -7.81
N VAL A 176 -15.27 8.50 -8.64
CA VAL A 176 -13.96 7.85 -8.80
C VAL A 176 -12.92 8.87 -9.28
N GLU A 177 -13.28 9.80 -10.17
CA GLU A 177 -12.40 10.90 -10.61
C GLU A 177 -11.95 11.80 -9.46
N GLN A 178 -12.85 12.13 -8.51
CA GLN A 178 -12.48 12.92 -7.34
C GLN A 178 -11.50 12.16 -6.44
N LEU A 179 -11.81 10.90 -6.12
CA LEU A 179 -10.94 10.05 -5.30
C LEU A 179 -9.55 9.88 -5.93
N GLU A 180 -9.50 9.65 -7.24
CA GLU A 180 -8.23 9.52 -7.97
C GLU A 180 -7.45 10.85 -8.04
N SER A 181 -8.14 11.98 -8.27
CA SER A 181 -7.54 13.33 -8.25
C SER A 181 -6.87 13.62 -6.90
N ASP A 182 -7.62 13.43 -5.82
CA ASP A 182 -7.27 13.86 -4.47
C ASP A 182 -6.23 12.91 -3.82
N TYR A 183 -6.33 11.61 -4.07
CA TYR A 183 -5.54 10.59 -3.36
C TYR A 183 -4.69 9.66 -4.25
N TYR A 184 -4.83 9.67 -5.58
CA TYR A 184 -4.20 8.66 -6.45
C TYR A 184 -3.56 9.23 -7.74
N SER A 185 -3.39 10.54 -7.85
CA SER A 185 -2.97 11.17 -9.12
C SER A 185 -1.47 11.04 -9.40
N SER A 186 -0.62 11.11 -8.38
CA SER A 186 0.85 10.99 -8.50
C SER A 186 1.39 9.61 -8.08
N GLN A 187 2.57 9.23 -8.57
CA GLN A 187 3.17 7.92 -8.21
C GLN A 187 3.44 7.78 -6.70
N ALA A 188 3.72 8.89 -6.01
CA ALA A 188 3.91 8.88 -4.55
C ALA A 188 2.59 8.56 -3.83
N GLN A 189 1.50 9.26 -4.20
CA GLN A 189 0.13 8.99 -3.74
C GLN A 189 -0.29 7.54 -3.99
N LYS A 190 -0.08 7.03 -5.22
CA LYS A 190 -0.38 5.62 -5.55
C LYS A 190 0.34 4.65 -4.61
N SER A 191 1.63 4.87 -4.41
CA SER A 191 2.46 4.04 -3.52
C SER A 191 2.03 4.13 -2.05
N GLU A 192 1.53 5.28 -1.60
CA GLU A 192 0.98 5.48 -0.25
C GLU A 192 -0.36 4.73 -0.09
N VAL A 193 -1.32 4.96 -1.00
CA VAL A 193 -2.67 4.35 -0.96
C VAL A 193 -2.59 2.82 -1.15
N ASP A 194 -1.80 2.33 -2.10
CA ASP A 194 -1.55 0.89 -2.27
C ASP A 194 -0.84 0.32 -1.05
N GLY A 195 0.07 1.07 -0.41
CA GLY A 195 0.69 0.69 0.85
C GLY A 195 -0.34 0.45 1.97
N TYR A 196 -1.31 1.36 2.13
CA TYR A 196 -2.41 1.16 3.07
C TYR A 196 -3.33 -0.01 2.65
N ALA A 197 -3.66 -0.15 1.37
CA ALA A 197 -4.54 -1.21 0.87
C ALA A 197 -3.95 -2.62 1.09
N ASN A 198 -2.62 -2.76 1.02
CA ASN A 198 -1.91 -4.00 1.34
C ASN A 198 -1.78 -4.26 2.85
N ASN A 199 -1.90 -3.23 3.70
CA ASN A 199 -1.88 -3.37 5.16
C ASN A 199 -3.27 -3.69 5.76
N LEU A 200 -4.36 -3.52 4.99
CA LEU A 200 -5.70 -3.94 5.40
C LEU A 200 -5.76 -5.47 5.52
N LYS A 201 -6.07 -5.95 6.73
CA LYS A 201 -6.31 -7.37 6.98
C LYS A 201 -7.65 -7.79 6.37
N ASP A 202 -7.75 -8.98 5.80
CA ASP A 202 -9.05 -9.51 5.40
C ASP A 202 -9.83 -9.96 6.66
N GLU A 203 -11.11 -9.62 6.77
CA GLU A 203 -11.99 -10.00 7.90
C GLU A 203 -11.99 -11.51 8.15
N SER A 204 -11.92 -12.31 7.09
CA SER A 204 -11.84 -13.77 7.15
C SER A 204 -10.67 -14.30 8.02
N SER A 205 -9.60 -13.50 8.19
CA SER A 205 -8.45 -13.85 9.04
C SER A 205 -8.80 -14.00 10.53
N TYR A 206 -9.93 -13.44 11.00
CA TYR A 206 -10.43 -13.69 12.36
C TYR A 206 -10.77 -15.16 12.62
N THR A 207 -11.29 -15.87 11.61
CA THR A 207 -11.83 -17.23 11.78
C THR A 207 -10.77 -18.34 11.71
N ALA A 208 -9.50 -17.98 11.54
CA ALA A 208 -8.38 -18.90 11.32
C ALA A 208 -7.57 -19.26 12.59
N ASN A 209 -8.04 -18.88 13.79
CA ASN A 209 -7.40 -19.18 15.08
C ASN A 209 -8.36 -19.92 16.04
#